data_AF-A0A7W9S6B0-F1
#
_entry.id   AF-A0A7W9S6B0-F1
#
_cell.length_a   1.000
_cell.length_b   1.000
_cell.length_c   1.000
_cell.angle_alpha   90.00
_cell.angle_beta   90.00
_cell.angle_gamma   90.00
#
_symmetry.space_group_name_H-M   'P 1'
#
loop_
_entity.id
_entity.type
_entity.pdbx_description
1 polymer ?
#
loop_
_entity_poly.entity_id
_entity_poly.type
_entity_poly.pdbx_seq_one_letter_code
_entity_poly.pdbx_strand_id
1 'polypeptide(L)'
;MISGIMHMLRSGGRWKDCPTVYGPYTTIYNRWNRWSLQGVWERIFYALTGSMGVFTGSRDSTHIKAHRSAAGATGGPVITPLAPRAAGE
;
A
#
# COMPACT_ATOMS: atom_id res chain seq x y z
N MET A 1 19.88 5.83 1.67
CA MET A 1 18.48 5.99 1.18
C MET A 1 18.10 4.98 0.09
N ILE A 2 18.65 5.01 -1.13
CA ILE A 2 18.29 4.03 -2.19
C ILE A 2 18.62 2.59 -1.77
N SER A 3 19.77 2.38 -1.14
CA SER A 3 20.16 1.10 -0.52
C SER A 3 19.10 0.56 0.46
N GLY A 4 18.49 1.44 1.26
CA GLY A 4 17.39 1.09 2.16
C GLY A 4 16.11 0.71 1.42
N ILE A 5 15.78 1.40 0.33
CA ILE A 5 14.64 1.02 -0.54
C ILE A 5 14.88 -0.38 -1.12
N MET A 6 16.05 -0.65 -1.68
CA MET A 6 16.38 -1.95 -2.25
C MET A 6 16.38 -3.07 -1.20
N HIS A 7 16.87 -2.78 0.01
CA HIS A 7 16.78 -3.71 1.14
C HIS A 7 15.33 -4.04 1.48
N MET A 8 14.47 -3.03 1.63
CA MET A 8 13.06 -3.24 1.96
C MET A 8 12.30 -3.98 0.86
N LEU A 9 12.55 -3.66 -0.41
CA LEU A 9 11.93 -4.36 -1.54
C LEU A 9 12.39 -5.81 -1.65
N ARG A 10 13.62 -6.14 -1.23
CA ARG A 10 14.13 -7.52 -1.19
C ARG A 10 13.58 -8.30 0.00
N SER A 11 13.53 -7.68 1.17
CA SER A 11 13.14 -8.36 2.41
C SER A 11 11.62 -8.48 2.58
N GLY A 12 10.83 -7.61 1.96
CA GLY A 12 9.35 -7.62 2.05
C GLY A 12 8.79 -7.28 3.43
N GLY A 13 9.63 -6.88 4.38
CA GLY A 13 9.23 -6.52 5.75
C GLY A 13 8.47 -5.19 5.82
N ARG A 14 7.94 -4.87 7.01
CA ARG A 14 7.26 -3.59 7.24
C ARG A 14 8.29 -2.47 7.16
N TRP A 15 7.95 -1.36 6.50
CA TRP A 15 8.85 -0.20 6.41
C TRP A 15 9.35 0.30 7.76
N LYS A 16 8.54 0.20 8.82
CA LYS A 16 8.95 0.61 10.18
C LYS A 16 10.12 -0.20 10.74
N ASP A 17 10.30 -1.43 10.26
CA ASP A 17 11.33 -2.34 10.72
C ASP A 17 12.63 -2.18 9.90
N CYS A 18 12.72 -1.13 9.07
CA CYS A 18 13.90 -0.85 8.27
C CYS A 18 15.12 -0.59 9.17
N PRO A 19 16.27 -1.24 8.89
CA PRO A 19 17.49 -1.03 9.65
C PRO A 19 17.91 0.45 9.67
N THR A 20 18.23 0.97 10.85
CA THR A 20 18.60 2.37 11.07
C THR A 20 19.86 2.81 10.32
N VAL A 21 20.72 1.85 9.92
CA VAL A 21 21.89 2.08 9.06
C VAL A 21 21.53 2.72 7.72
N TYR A 22 20.31 2.54 7.23
CA TYR A 22 19.85 3.15 5.98
C TYR A 22 19.24 4.55 6.15
N GLY A 23 19.10 5.01 7.40
CA GLY A 23 18.44 6.23 7.81
C GLY A 23 16.99 6.02 8.28
N PRO A 24 16.28 7.11 8.62
CA PRO A 24 14.89 7.04 9.08
C PRO A 24 13.97 6.40 8.03
N TYR A 25 13.15 5.43 8.46
CA TYR A 25 12.26 4.69 7.56
C TYR A 25 11.26 5.59 6.83
N THR A 26 10.83 6.69 7.47
CA THR A 26 9.92 7.68 6.88
C THR A 26 10.52 8.34 5.65
N THR A 27 11.80 8.69 5.70
CA THR A 27 12.53 9.29 4.57
C THR A 27 12.64 8.32 3.40
N ILE A 28 12.95 7.06 3.70
CA ILE A 28 13.09 5.99 2.71
C ILE A 28 11.75 5.73 2.02
N TYR A 29 10.67 5.56 2.81
CA TYR A 29 9.31 5.37 2.29
C TYR A 29 8.81 6.57 1.49
N ASN A 30 8.97 7.79 2.01
CA ASN A 30 8.54 9.02 1.33
C ASN A 30 9.28 9.23 0.00
N ARG A 31 10.55 8.80 -0.07
CA ARG A 31 11.28 8.81 -1.34
C ARG A 31 10.71 7.80 -2.32
N TRP A 32 10.54 6.55 -1.87
CA TRP A 32 10.00 5.47 -2.69
C TRP A 32 8.62 5.85 -3.26
N ASN A 33 7.72 6.34 -2.40
CA ASN A 33 6.36 6.75 -2.79
C ASN A 33 6.39 7.90 -3.82
N ARG A 34 7.20 8.94 -3.59
CA ARG A 34 7.34 10.05 -4.56
C ARG A 34 7.82 9.58 -5.92
N TRP A 35 8.77 8.64 -5.95
CA TRP A 35 9.28 8.10 -7.21
C TRP A 35 8.32 7.13 -7.89
N SER A 36 7.49 6.42 -7.13
CA SER A 36 6.40 5.63 -7.67
C SER A 36 5.38 6.52 -8.36
N LEU A 37 4.94 7.61 -7.71
CA LEU A 37 4.00 8.56 -8.29
C LEU A 37 4.56 9.29 -9.53
N GLN A 38 5.87 9.49 -9.59
CA GLN A 38 6.55 10.11 -10.73
C GLN A 38 6.89 9.12 -11.87
N GLY A 39 6.55 7.84 -11.74
CA GLY A 39 6.89 6.80 -12.73
C GLY A 39 8.40 6.56 -12.87
N VAL A 40 9.21 7.01 -11.92
CA VAL A 40 10.68 6.91 -11.98
C VAL A 40 11.10 5.44 -11.91
N TRP A 41 10.43 4.64 -11.09
CA TRP A 41 10.71 3.21 -11.00
C TRP A 41 10.46 2.49 -12.31
N GLU A 42 9.33 2.75 -12.97
CA GLU A 42 9.01 2.17 -14.28
C GLU A 42 10.07 2.53 -15.33
N ARG A 43 10.50 3.79 -15.36
CA ARG A 43 11.58 4.24 -16.27
C ARG A 43 12.91 3.55 -15.98
N ILE A 44 13.27 3.37 -14.71
CA ILE A 44 14.48 2.65 -14.32
C ILE A 44 14.39 1.18 -14.75
N PHE A 45 13.27 0.51 -14.47
CA PHE A 45 13.07 -0.88 -14.87
C PHE A 45 13.12 -1.03 -16.39
N TYR A 46 12.42 -0.17 -17.13
CA TYR A 46 12.44 -0.16 -18.59
C TYR A 46 13.87 0.03 -19.14
N ALA A 47 14.64 0.94 -18.56
CA ALA A 47 16.04 1.14 -18.95
C ALA A 47 16.93 -0.09 -18.66
N LEU A 48 16.62 -0.86 -17.61
CA LEU A 48 17.39 -2.04 -17.22
C LEU A 48 16.97 -3.32 -17.95
N THR A 49 15.70 -3.49 -18.29
CA THR A 49 15.16 -4.70 -18.96
C THR A 49 14.98 -4.53 -20.47
N GLY A 50 15.14 -3.31 -21.01
CA GLY A 50 14.92 -3.02 -22.42
C GLY A 50 13.46 -3.24 -22.85
N SER A 51 13.26 -3.66 -24.10
CA SER A 51 11.93 -3.87 -24.72
C SER A 51 11.17 -5.10 -24.21
N MET A 52 11.74 -5.92 -23.32
CA MET A 52 11.09 -7.12 -22.77
C MET A 52 9.97 -6.82 -21.77
N GLY A 53 9.68 -5.53 -21.52
CA GLY A 53 8.55 -5.09 -20.70
C GLY A 53 8.83 -5.27 -19.21
N VAL A 54 8.50 -4.25 -18.42
CA VAL A 54 8.40 -4.39 -16.98
C VAL A 54 7.40 -5.52 -16.73
N PHE A 55 7.82 -6.61 -16.10
CA PHE A 55 6.89 -7.66 -15.67
C PHE A 55 5.93 -7.02 -14.66
N THR A 56 4.78 -6.53 -15.14
CA THR A 56 3.74 -5.85 -14.35
C THR A 56 2.94 -6.84 -13.48
N GLY A 57 3.27 -8.13 -13.56
CA GLY A 57 2.75 -9.14 -12.66
C GLY A 57 3.33 -8.93 -11.27
N SER A 58 2.49 -8.45 -10.35
CA SER A 58 2.76 -8.58 -8.92
C SER A 58 3.07 -10.05 -8.61
N ARG A 59 4.34 -10.36 -8.37
CA ARG A 59 4.80 -11.71 -8.07
C ARG A 59 4.25 -12.21 -6.72
N ASP A 60 3.84 -11.26 -5.87
CA ASP A 60 3.38 -11.51 -4.50
C ASP A 60 1.86 -11.42 -4.34
N SER A 61 1.08 -11.73 -5.38
CA SER A 61 -0.37 -11.91 -5.23
C SER A 61 -0.66 -13.20 -4.45
N THR A 62 -0.75 -13.11 -3.13
CA THR A 62 -1.23 -14.22 -2.31
C THR A 62 -2.76 -14.27 -2.35
N HIS A 63 -3.32 -15.20 -3.12
CA HIS A 63 -4.76 -15.46 -3.11
C HIS A 63 -5.12 -16.36 -1.91
N ILE A 64 -5.62 -15.76 -0.82
CA ILE A 64 -6.17 -16.50 0.32
C ILE A 64 -7.67 -16.69 0.10
N LYS A 65 -8.12 -17.95 0.05
CA LYS A 65 -9.55 -18.26 0.00
C LYS A 65 -10.22 -17.78 1.28
N ALA A 66 -11.15 -16.84 1.16
CA ALA A 66 -11.92 -16.38 2.31
C ALA A 66 -12.75 -17.54 2.90
N HIS A 67 -12.79 -17.64 4.23
CA HIS A 67 -13.66 -18.61 4.91
C HIS A 67 -15.13 -18.31 4.57
N ARG A 68 -16.00 -19.33 4.54
CA ARG A 68 -17.43 -19.18 4.21
C ARG A 68 -18.18 -18.16 5.09
N SER A 69 -17.64 -17.86 6.28
CA SER A 69 -18.18 -16.89 7.24
C SER A 69 -17.60 -15.48 7.08
N ALA A 70 -16.74 -15.22 6.09
CA ALA A 70 -16.17 -13.90 5.81
C ALA A 70 -17.12 -13.00 4.99
N ALA A 71 -18.21 -13.56 4.46
CA ALA A 71 -19.32 -12.75 3.98
C ALA A 71 -20.00 -12.09 5.19
N GLY A 72 -19.72 -10.81 5.42
CA GLY A 72 -20.48 -10.02 6.38
C GLY A 72 -21.97 -10.01 6.03
N ALA A 73 -22.82 -9.63 6.98
CA ALA A 73 -24.25 -9.53 6.76
C ALA A 73 -24.57 -8.45 5.70
N THR A 74 -25.34 -8.81 4.68
CA THR A 74 -25.91 -7.85 3.73
C THR A 74 -26.96 -7.02 4.45
N GLY A 75 -26.69 -5.73 4.65
CA GLY A 75 -27.65 -4.76 5.20
C GLY A 75 -27.49 -4.51 6.69
N GLY A 76 -26.52 -3.68 7.06
CA GLY A 76 -26.56 -3.01 8.37
C GLY A 76 -27.77 -2.05 8.42
N PRO A 77 -28.39 -1.83 9.59
CA PRO A 77 -29.50 -0.89 9.70
C PRO A 77 -29.05 0.51 9.30
N VAL A 78 -29.81 1.15 8.43
CA VAL A 78 -29.70 2.59 8.15
C VAL A 78 -29.98 3.30 9.47
N ILE A 79 -28.97 3.97 10.02
CA ILE A 79 -29.15 4.80 11.21
C ILE A 79 -29.88 6.06 10.74
N THR A 80 -31.20 6.05 10.80
CA THR A 80 -32.02 7.25 10.60
C THR A 80 -31.77 8.19 11.79
N PRO A 81 -31.31 9.43 11.58
CA PRO A 81 -31.22 10.40 12.67
C PRO A 81 -32.64 10.68 13.17
N LEU A 82 -32.92 10.38 14.44
CA LEU A 82 -34.15 10.82 15.10
C LEU A 82 -34.13 12.35 15.14
N ALA A 83 -35.17 12.96 14.56
CA ALA A 83 -35.32 14.41 14.43
C ALA A 83 -35.07 15.14 15.77
N PRO A 84 -34.54 16.37 15.73
CA PRO A 84 -34.37 17.17 16.95
C PRO A 84 -35.74 17.39 17.61
N ARG A 85 -35.82 17.16 18.92
CA ARG A 85 -36.98 17.57 19.71
C ARG A 85 -37.11 19.09 19.61
N ALA A 86 -38.20 19.55 19.01
CA ALA A 86 -38.65 20.93 19.19
C ALA A 86 -39.00 21.11 20.67
N ALA A 87 -38.21 21.92 21.38
CA ALA A 87 -38.61 22.46 22.66
C ALA A 87 -39.63 23.57 22.37
N GLY A 88 -40.89 23.28 22.70
CA GLY A 88 -41.93 24.29 22.79
C GLY A 88 -41.91 24.93 24.18
N GLU A 89 -42.21 26.23 24.16
CA GLU A 89 -42.69 27.10 25.25
C GLU A 89 -41.66 27.62 26.27
#